data_AF-A0A7C1DLD9-F1
#
_entry.id   AF-A0A7C1DLD9-F1
#
_cell.length_a   1.000
_cell.length_b   1.000
_cell.length_c   1.000
_cell.angle_alpha   90.00
_cell.angle_beta   90.00
_cell.angle_gamma   90.00
#
_symmetry.space_group_name_H-M   'P 1'
#
loop_
_entity.id
_entity.type
_entity.pdbx_description
1 polymer ?
#
loop_
_entity_poly.entity_id
_entity_poly.type
_entity_poly.pdbx_seq_one_letter_code
_entity_poly.pdbx_strand_id
1 'polypeptide(L)' 'MIFGFLSLILAGTLALWVTTQFSDSLGWVDSLFTATSAVCVTGLVVVDTGSGLSLPSQFIVLFLIQMGGLGVMTAATA' A
#
# COMPACT_ATOMS: atom_id res chain seq x y z
N MET A 1 11.69 13.31 5.51
CA MET A 1 10.26 12.99 5.31
C MET A 1 9.97 12.54 3.88
N ILE A 2 10.09 13.41 2.87
CA ILE A 2 9.67 13.11 1.48
C ILE A 2 10.31 11.85 0.87
N PHE A 3 11.63 11.69 0.98
CA PHE A 3 12.34 10.53 0.42
C PHE A 3 12.02 9.21 1.14
N GLY A 4 11.81 9.27 2.47
CA GLY A 4 11.41 8.10 3.25
C GLY A 4 10.00 7.65 2.89
N PHE A 5 9.07 8.60 2.78
CA PHE A 5 7.68 8.34 2.39
C PHE A 5 7.61 7.78 0.97
N LEU A 6 8.35 8.36 0.02
CA LEU A 6 8.43 7.90 -1.36
C LEU A 6 9.02 6.49 -1.47
N SER A 7 10.09 6.20 -0.73
CA SER A 7 10.71 4.87 -0.71
C SER A 7 9.75 3.80 -0.16
N LEU A 8 8.93 4.16 0.84
CA LEU A 8 7.97 3.26 1.46
C LEU A 8 6.80 2.94 0.51
N ILE A 9 6.31 3.95 -0.21
CA ILE A 9 5.30 3.79 -1.27
C ILE A 9 5.86 2.89 -2.38
N LEU A 10 7.06 3.17 -2.90
CA LEU A 10 7.67 2.36 -3.97
C LEU A 10 7.89 0.90 -3.55
N ALA A 11 8.43 0.67 -2.35
CA ALA A 11 8.62 -0.66 -1.80
C ALA A 11 7.28 -1.41 -1.63
N GLY A 12 6.28 -0.73 -1.08
CA GLY A 12 4.94 -1.28 -0.93
C GLY A 12 4.26 -1.59 -2.26
N THR A 13 4.45 -0.74 -3.26
CA THR A 13 3.95 -0.95 -4.63
C THR A 13 4.57 -2.19 -5.26
N LEU A 14 5.89 -2.35 -5.13
CA LEU A 14 6.60 -3.51 -5.67
C LEU A 14 6.13 -4.81 -5.00
N ALA A 15 5.97 -4.78 -3.67
CA ALA A 15 5.49 -5.93 -2.91
C ALA A 15 4.05 -6.30 -3.28
N LEU A 16 3.16 -5.31 -3.43
CA LEU A 16 1.78 -5.51 -3.89
C LEU A 16 1.76 -6.06 -5.31
N TRP A 17 2.55 -5.49 -6.22
CA TRP A 17 2.59 -5.91 -7.62
C TRP A 17 3.08 -7.37 -7.76
N VAL A 18 4.14 -7.76 -7.04
CA VAL A 18 4.62 -9.15 -7.06
C VAL A 18 3.58 -10.12 -6.49
N THR A 19 2.85 -9.74 -5.44
CA THR A 19 1.88 -10.64 -4.80
C THR A 19 0.52 -10.70 -5.51
N THR A 20 0.13 -9.65 -6.22
CA THR A 20 -1.11 -9.61 -7.00
C THR A 20 -1.00 -10.37 -8.33
N GLN A 21 0.18 -10.41 -8.97
CA GLN A 21 0.45 -11.21 -10.19
C GLN A 21 0.03 -12.68 -10.10
N PHE A 22 -0.01 -13.25 -8.88
CA PHE A 22 -0.34 -14.67 -8.65
C PHE A 22 -1.81 -14.95 -8.34
N SER A 23 -2.66 -13.95 -8.09
CA SER A 23 -4.05 -14.20 -7.66
C SER A 23 -5.10 -13.32 -8.32
N ASP A 24 -4.79 -12.08 -8.69
CA ASP A 24 -5.74 -11.18 -9.34
C ASP A 24 -5.01 -10.19 -10.25
N SER A 25 -5.54 -9.96 -11.45
CA SER A 25 -4.94 -9.08 -12.45
C SER A 25 -5.13 -7.60 -12.09
N LEU A 26 -4.61 -7.14 -10.94
CA LEU A 26 -4.45 -5.71 -10.69
C LEU A 26 -3.41 -5.16 -11.66
N GLY A 27 -3.77 -4.07 -12.35
CA GLY A 27 -2.82 -3.35 -13.19
C GLY A 27 -1.71 -2.73 -12.34
N TRP A 28 -0.57 -2.45 -12.97
CA TRP A 28 0.56 -1.79 -12.29
C TRP A 28 0.16 -0.44 -11.64
N VAL A 29 -0.74 0.30 -12.29
CA VAL A 29 -1.29 1.57 -11.78
C VAL A 29 -2.17 1.36 -10.55
N ASP A 30 -2.94 0.27 -10.50
CA ASP A 30 -3.84 -0.04 -9.39
C ASP A 30 -3.06 -0.43 -8.14
N SER A 31 -1.95 -1.16 -8.31
CA SER A 31 -1.01 -1.48 -7.22
C SER A 31 -0.37 -0.22 -6.64
N LEU A 32 0.04 0.73 -7.50
CA LEU A 32 0.63 2.01 -7.07
C LEU A 32 -0.38 2.86 -6.30
N PHE A 33 -1.61 2.96 -6.81
CA PHE A 33 -2.67 3.71 -6.14
C PHE A 33 -3.02 3.09 -4.79
N THR A 34 -3.17 1.77 -4.74
CA THR A 34 -3.48 1.04 -3.50
C THR A 34 -2.37 1.21 -2.46
N ALA A 35 -1.10 1.09 -2.86
CA ALA A 35 0.03 1.30 -1.96
C ALA A 35 0.09 2.74 -1.43
N THR A 36 -0.11 3.73 -2.30
CA THR A 36 -0.11 5.16 -1.90
C THR A 36 -1.25 5.46 -0.94
N SER A 37 -2.46 4.96 -1.23
CA SER A 37 -3.64 5.16 -0.38
C SER A 37 -3.50 4.49 0.99
N ALA A 38 -2.89 3.30 1.04
CA ALA A 38 -2.59 2.60 2.28
C ALA A 38 -1.58 3.36 3.13
N VAL A 39 -0.47 3.83 2.55
CA VAL A 39 0.58 4.58 3.27
C VAL A 39 0.07 5.95 3.74
N CYS A 40 -0.75 6.64 2.94
CA CYS A 40 -1.38 7.90 3.33
C CYS A 40 -2.57 7.72 4.29
N VAL A 41 -2.98 6.49 4.59
CA VAL A 41 -4.14 6.16 5.44
C VAL A 41 -5.43 6.84 4.94
N THR A 42 -5.60 6.95 3.62
CA THR A 42 -6.79 7.58 3.02
C THR A 42 -7.97 6.63 2.89
N GLY A 43 -7.74 5.31 2.84
CA GLY A 43 -8.79 4.30 2.79
C GLY A 43 -9.46 4.11 1.42
N LEU A 44 -8.90 4.68 0.33
CA LEU A 44 -9.35 4.44 -1.03
C LEU A 44 -8.74 3.15 -1.58
N VAL A 45 -9.56 2.29 -2.20
CA VAL A 45 -9.11 1.05 -2.83
C VAL A 45 -9.71 0.93 -4.23
N VAL A 46 -8.91 0.48 -5.20
CA VAL A 46 -9.35 0.32 -6.61
C VAL A 46 -10.09 -1.01 -6.81
N VAL A 47 -9.73 -2.02 -6.02
CA VAL A 47 -10.36 -3.35 -6.00
C VAL A 47 -10.74 -3.66 -4.56
N ASP A 48 -11.86 -4.35 -4.38
CA ASP A 48 -12.37 -4.74 -3.07
C ASP A 48 -11.35 -5.63 -2.33
N THR A 49 -10.76 -5.10 -1.24
CA THR A 49 -9.70 -5.79 -0.50
C THR A 49 -10.17 -7.10 0.11
N GLY A 50 -11.45 -7.26 0.43
CA GLY A 50 -11.99 -8.43 1.11
C GLY A 50 -12.24 -9.62 0.19
N SER A 51 -12.48 -9.37 -1.09
CA SER A 51 -12.88 -10.40 -2.06
C SER A 51 -11.97 -10.51 -3.28
N GLY A 52 -11.24 -9.45 -3.65
CA GLY A 52 -10.38 -9.40 -4.84
C GLY A 52 -8.88 -9.27 -4.54
N LEU A 53 -8.45 -9.48 -3.30
CA LEU A 53 -7.04 -9.51 -2.90
C LEU A 53 -6.75 -10.80 -2.14
N SER A 54 -5.66 -11.47 -2.51
CA SER A 54 -5.22 -12.69 -1.83
C SER A 54 -4.70 -12.39 -0.43
N LEU A 55 -4.76 -13.38 0.47
CA LEU A 55 -4.24 -13.29 1.85
C LEU A 55 -2.85 -12.62 1.99
N PRO A 56 -1.83 -12.93 1.17
CA PRO A 56 -0.53 -12.25 1.29
C PRO A 56 -0.59 -10.76 0.93
N SER A 57 -1.37 -10.39 -0.08
CA SER A 57 -1.52 -9.00 -0.51
C SER A 57 -2.32 -8.15 0.50
N GLN A 58 -3.36 -8.74 1.14
CA GLN A 58 -4.04 -8.11 2.27
C GLN A 58 -3.09 -7.82 3.44
N PHE A 59 -2.20 -8.76 3.76
CA PHE A 59 -1.23 -8.59 4.85
C PHE A 59 -0.25 -7.44 4.57
N ILE A 60 0.17 -7.30 3.31
CA ILE A 60 0.99 -6.19 2.85
C ILE A 60 0.24 -4.85 3.02
N VAL A 61 -1.02 -4.77 2.59
CA VAL A 61 -1.83 -3.55 2.75
C VAL A 61 -1.96 -3.15 4.22
N LEU A 62 -2.25 -4.11 5.11
CA LEU A 62 -2.33 -3.86 6.55
C LEU A 62 -1.01 -3.33 7.12
N PHE A 63 0.11 -3.89 6.67
CA PHE A 63 1.44 -3.44 7.08
C PHE A 63 1.75 -2.01 6.59
N LEU A 64 1.38 -1.68 5.34
CA LEU A 64 1.53 -0.32 4.79
C LEU A 64 0.68 0.69 5.56
N ILE A 65 -0.54 0.34 5.96
CA ILE A 65 -1.41 1.21 6.77
C ILE A 65 -0.77 1.50 8.13
N GLN A 66 -0.22 0.48 8.79
CA GLN A 66 0.41 0.63 10.10
C GLN A 66 1.67 1.51 10.02
N MET A 67 2.52 1.26 9.03
CA MET A 67 3.73 2.04 8.75
C MET A 67 3.40 3.48 8.33
N GLY A 68 2.35 3.64 7.51
CA GLY A 68 1.83 4.93 7.09
C GLY A 68 1.33 5.77 8.27
N GLY A 69 0.51 5.20 9.15
CA GLY A 69 0.01 5.89 10.34
C GLY A 69 1.13 6.34 11.28
N LEU A 70 2.15 5.50 11.50
CA LEU A 70 3.34 5.88 12.29
C LEU A 70 4.19 6.93 11.56
N GLY A 71 4.32 6.84 10.24
CA GLY A 71 5.06 7.77 9.39
C GLY A 71 4.45 9.16 9.32
N VAL A 72 3.12 9.26 9.23
CA VAL A 72 2.40 10.55 9.22
C VAL A 72 2.50 11.24 10.57
N MET A 73 2.33 10.50 11.68
CA MET A 73 2.44 11.05 13.04
C MET A 73 3.85 11.59 13.34
N THR A 74 4.89 10.88 12.91
CA THR A 74 6.29 11.33 13.04
C THR A 74 6.62 12.49 12.10
N ALA A 75 6.05 12.51 10.88
CA ALA A 75 6.18 13.62 9.94
C ALA A 75 5.45 14.89 10.39
N ALA A 76 4.37 14.77 11.15
CA ALA A 76 3.60 15.91 11.66
C ALA A 76 4.22 16.59 12.89
N THR A 77 5.11 15.89 13.62
CA THR A 77 5.67 16.38 14.89
C THR A 77 7.05 17.05 14.73
N ALA A 78 7.71 16.89 13.57
CA ALA A 78 9.02 17.48 13.27
C ALA A 78 8.91 18.60 12.23
#